data_AF-A0A834BLE7-F1
#
_entry.id   AF-A0A834BLE7-F1
#
_cell.length_a   1.000
_cell.length_b   1.000
_cell.length_c   1.000
_cell.angle_alpha   90.00
_cell.angle_beta   90.00
_cell.angle_gamma   90.00
#
_symmetry.space_group_name_H-M   'P 1'
#
loop_
_entity.id
_entity.type
_entity.pdbx_description
1 polymer ?
#
loop_
_entity_poly.entity_id
_entity_poly.type
_entity_poly.pdbx_seq_one_letter_code
_entity_poly.pdbx_strand_id
1 'polypeptide(L)' 'LEPFYKQALPSFRLLTVVSFRNGSIINTINLRFASTSVPSGTQIANVLINAASQITAFNIDTTSITVDGI' A
#
# COMPACT_ATOMS: atom_id res chain seq x y z
N LEU A 1 8.00 0.99 0.38
CA LEU A 1 6.58 1.15 0.77
C LEU A 1 6.34 0.80 2.24
N GLU A 2 6.92 -0.30 2.74
CA GLU A 2 6.76 -0.72 4.13
C GLU A 2 7.01 0.38 5.19
N PRO A 3 8.04 1.23 5.11
CA PRO A 3 8.24 2.29 6.10
C PRO A 3 7.06 3.26 6.21
N PHE A 4 6.42 3.62 5.09
CA PHE A 4 5.27 4.51 5.07
C PHE A 4 4.05 3.89 5.76
N TYR A 5 3.80 2.60 5.52
CA TYR A 5 2.72 1.87 6.20
C TYR A 5 2.98 1.70 7.69
N LYS A 6 4.22 1.37 8.08
CA LYS A 6 4.61 1.24 9.48
C LYS A 6 4.49 2.57 10.24
N GLN A 7 4.81 3.68 9.60
CA GLN A 7 4.69 5.01 10.20
C GLN A 7 3.23 5.47 10.31
N ALA A 8 2.43 5.27 9.27
CA ALA A 8 1.06 5.79 9.22
C ALA A 8 0.04 4.92 9.97
N LEU A 9 0.25 3.59 10.03
CA LEU A 9 -0.72 2.63 10.54
C LEU A 9 -0.09 1.76 11.63
N PRO A 10 -0.30 2.05 12.94
CA PRO A 10 0.31 1.30 14.05
C PRO A 10 -0.04 -0.20 14.10
N SER A 11 -1.17 -0.58 13.49
CA SER A 11 -1.59 -1.97 13.39
C SER A 11 -0.90 -2.73 12.26
N PHE A 12 -0.13 -2.08 11.39
CA PHE A 12 0.62 -2.72 10.31
C PHE A 12 1.58 -3.80 10.84
N ARG A 13 1.68 -4.91 10.12
CA ARG A 13 2.52 -6.06 10.49
C ARG A 13 3.43 -6.51 9.36
N LEU A 14 2.91 -6.59 8.14
CA LEU A 14 3.67 -7.13 7.01
C LEU A 14 3.18 -6.57 5.69
N LEU A 15 4.12 -6.35 4.78
CA LEU A 15 3.87 -6.10 3.37
C LEU A 15 4.51 -7.24 2.58
N THR A 16 3.73 -7.90 1.72
CA THR A 16 4.24 -8.93 0.83
C THR A 16 3.87 -8.59 -0.60
N VAL A 17 4.87 -8.52 -1.48
CA VAL A 17 4.63 -8.38 -2.92
C VAL A 17 4.20 -9.75 -3.45
N VAL A 18 3.00 -9.81 -4.01
CA VAL A 18 2.37 -11.06 -4.47
C VAL A 18 2.76 -11.35 -5.91
N SER A 19 2.67 -10.34 -6.77
CA SER A 19 2.99 -10.50 -8.18
C SER A 19 3.31 -9.16 -8.84
N PHE A 20 4.11 -9.28 -9.89
CA PHE A 20 4.33 -8.25 -10.90
C PHE A 20 3.67 -8.75 -12.18
N ARG A 21 2.81 -7.95 -12.80
CA ARG A 21 2.23 -8.34 -14.09
C ARG A 21 3.25 -8.10 -15.20
N ASN A 22 3.70 -9.18 -15.87
CA ASN A 22 4.68 -9.08 -16.95
C ASN A 22 4.14 -8.18 -18.09
N GLY A 23 4.95 -7.19 -18.51
CA GLY A 23 4.56 -6.16 -19.48
C GLY A 23 3.67 -5.03 -18.91
N SER A 24 3.48 -4.96 -17.59
CA SER A 24 2.67 -3.94 -16.91
C SER A 24 3.36 -3.40 -15.66
N ILE A 25 3.06 -2.15 -15.29
CA ILE A 25 3.59 -1.46 -14.09
C ILE A 25 2.66 -1.71 -12.86
N ILE A 26 1.75 -2.68 -12.96
CA ILE A 26 0.83 -3.02 -11.87
C ILE A 26 1.49 -4.02 -10.91
N ASN A 27 1.52 -3.65 -9.63
CA ASN A 27 2.03 -4.46 -8.53
C ASN A 27 0.89 -4.87 -7.60
N THR A 28 0.76 -6.18 -7.36
CA THR A 28 -0.19 -6.67 -6.37
C THR A 28 0.53 -6.88 -5.04
N ILE A 29 0.02 -6.27 -3.98
CA ILE A 29 0.63 -6.27 -2.65
C ILE A 29 -0.41 -6.71 -1.61
N ASN A 30 -0.02 -7.65 -0.76
CA ASN A 30 -0.79 -8.02 0.43
C ASN A 30 -0.26 -7.27 1.64
N LEU A 31 -1.19 -6.65 2.38
CA LEU A 31 -0.92 -5.97 3.64
C LEU A 31 -1.57 -6.74 4.78
N ARG A 32 -0.82 -6.97 5.85
CA ARG A 32 -1.34 -7.61 7.07
C ARG A 32 -1.36 -6.61 8.22
N PHE A 33 -2.46 -6.61 8.94
CA PHE A 33 -2.70 -5.77 10.11
C PHE A 33 -3.06 -6.61 11.32
N ALA A 34 -2.94 -6.05 12.52
CA ALA A 34 -3.47 -6.65 13.74
C ALA A 34 -5.00 -6.76 13.64
N SER A 35 -5.55 -7.92 14.01
CA SER A 35 -7.00 -8.18 13.95
C SER A 35 -7.84 -7.24 14.80
N THR A 36 -7.25 -6.66 15.86
CA THR A 36 -7.92 -5.72 16.76
C THR A 36 -8.08 -4.31 16.17
N SER A 37 -7.42 -4.01 15.04
CA SER A 37 -7.48 -2.69 14.41
C SER A 37 -7.12 -2.79 12.92
N VAL A 38 -8.10 -3.18 12.11
CA VAL A 38 -7.96 -3.23 10.65
C VAL A 38 -8.33 -1.87 10.06
N PRO A 39 -7.41 -1.19 9.36
CA PRO A 39 -7.70 0.10 8.74
C PRO A 39 -8.62 -0.06 7.53
N SER A 40 -9.39 0.99 7.21
CA SER A 40 -10.25 0.99 6.03
C SER A 40 -9.44 1.03 4.72
N GLY A 41 -10.05 0.60 3.62
CA GLY A 41 -9.43 0.70 2.29
C GLY A 41 -8.95 2.12 1.96
N THR A 42 -9.71 3.14 2.34
CA THR A 42 -9.33 4.55 2.19
C THR A 42 -8.10 4.93 3.01
N GLN A 43 -8.01 4.49 4.27
CA GLN A 43 -6.83 4.74 5.10
C GLN A 43 -5.58 4.09 4.50
N ILE A 44 -5.72 2.88 3.96
CA ILE A 44 -4.63 2.15 3.29
C ILE A 44 -4.20 2.91 2.02
N ALA A 45 -5.13 3.30 1.15
CA ALA A 45 -4.84 4.02 -0.09
C ALA A 45 -4.15 5.37 0.18
N ASN A 46 -4.63 6.11 1.19
CA ASN A 46 -4.06 7.40 1.56
C ASN A 46 -2.58 7.34 1.95
N VAL A 47 -2.10 6.22 2.50
CA VAL A 47 -0.66 6.04 2.78
C VAL A 47 0.16 6.14 1.49
N LEU A 48 -0.26 5.47 0.43
CA LEU A 48 0.44 5.51 -0.86
C LEU A 48 0.31 6.87 -1.55
N ILE A 49 -0.87 7.48 -1.49
CA ILE A 49 -1.10 8.83 -2.05
C ILE A 49 -0.14 9.84 -1.41
N ASN A 50 -0.03 9.84 -0.08
CA ASN A 50 0.84 10.76 0.63
C ASN A 50 2.33 10.44 0.42
N ALA A 51 2.69 9.16 0.28
CA ALA A 51 4.06 8.73 0.04
C ALA A 51 4.53 8.98 -1.40
N ALA A 52 3.62 9.10 -2.37
CA ALA A 52 3.95 9.17 -3.79
C ALA A 52 4.93 10.32 -4.13
N SER A 53 4.79 11.48 -3.50
CA SER A 53 5.68 12.63 -3.70
C SER A 53 7.05 12.47 -3.02
N GLN A 54 7.19 11.52 -2.08
CA GLN A 54 8.42 11.27 -1.33
C GLN A 54 9.28 10.15 -1.95
N ILE A 55 8.75 9.41 -2.93
CA ILE A 55 9.44 8.30 -3.57
C ILE A 55 10.09 8.79 -4.87
N THR A 56 11.41 8.72 -4.95
CA THR A 56 12.18 9.12 -6.13
C THR A 56 12.58 7.96 -7.03
N ALA A 57 12.57 6.72 -6.50
CA ALA A 57 13.01 5.53 -7.22
C ALA A 57 12.00 5.03 -8.28
N PHE A 58 10.73 5.37 -8.13
CA PHE A 58 9.65 5.03 -9.06
C PHE A 58 8.44 5.94 -8.84
N ASN A 59 7.59 6.06 -9.85
CA ASN A 59 6.33 6.78 -9.76
C ASN A 59 5.21 5.87 -9.26
N ILE A 60 4.34 6.42 -8.42
CA ILE A 60 3.05 5.83 -8.08
C ILE A 60 1.98 6.66 -8.78
N ASP A 61 1.19 6.03 -9.65
CA ASP A 61 -0.01 6.66 -10.18
C ASP A 61 -1.12 6.60 -9.12
N THR A 62 -1.37 7.75 -8.48
CA THR A 62 -2.37 7.86 -7.40
C THR A 62 -3.80 7.68 -7.89
N THR A 63 -4.05 7.76 -9.20
CA THR A 63 -5.37 7.51 -9.80
C THR A 63 -5.64 6.03 -10.06
N SER A 64 -4.60 5.20 -10.00
CA SER A 64 -4.65 3.75 -10.26
C SER A 64 -4.51 2.89 -9.00
N ILE A 65 -4.78 3.44 -7.82
CA ILE A 65 -4.72 2.70 -6.55
C ILE A 65 -6.08 2.05 -6.26
N THR A 66 -6.08 0.72 -6.19
CA THR A 66 -7.23 -0.08 -5.73
C THR A 66 -6.85 -0.85 -4.48
N VAL A 67 -7.76 -0.92 -3.51
CA VAL A 67 -7.59 -1.71 -2.28
C VAL A 67 -8.77 -2.66 -2.17
N ASP A 68 -8.49 -3.95 -2.30
CA ASP A 68 -9.49 -5.01 -2.16
C ASP A 68 -9.58 -5.45 -0.69
N GLY A 69 -10.80 -5.78 -0.22
CA GLY A 69 -11.03 -6.23 1.17
C GLY A 69 -12.16 -5.51 1.91
N ILE A 70 -13.07 -4.84 1.19
CA ILE A 70 -14.38 -4.37 1.70
C ILE A 70 -15.45 -5.34 1.21
#